data_AF-A0AAW0MRJ6-F1
#
_entry.id   AF-A0AAW0MRJ6-F1
#
_cell.length_a   1.000
_cell.length_b   1.000
_cell.length_c   1.000
_cell.angle_alpha   90.00
_cell.angle_beta   90.00
_cell.angle_gamma   90.00
#
_symmetry.space_group_name_H-M   'P 1'
#
loop_
_entity.id
_entity.type
_entity.pdbx_description
1 polymer ?
#
loop_
_entity_poly.entity_id
_entity_poly.type
_entity_poly.pdbx_seq_one_letter_code
_entity_poly.pdbx_strand_id
1 'polypeptide(L)'
;MSNSVLSVISRFLEEYTTTTPTRLKVVDAYLLYILLTGALQFLYCLLVGTFPFNSFLSGFISCVGSFILAVCLRIQINPQNKGDFFSQENLKRSPEDI
;
A
#
# COMPACT_ATOMS: atom_id res chain seq x y z
N MET A 1 -25.42 -21.61 14.67
CA MET A 1 -25.32 -20.34 13.91
C MET A 1 -24.16 -19.53 14.47
N SER A 2 -22.99 -19.62 13.86
CA SER A 2 -21.80 -18.85 14.23
C SER A 2 -21.40 -17.97 13.04
N ASN A 3 -22.13 -16.86 12.94
CA ASN A 3 -21.76 -15.56 12.41
C ASN A 3 -21.16 -15.46 10.99
N SER A 4 -22.01 -15.03 10.07
CA SER A 4 -21.82 -14.78 8.63
C SER A 4 -20.53 -14.05 8.24
N VAL A 5 -19.99 -13.18 9.10
CA VAL A 5 -18.77 -12.39 8.85
C VAL A 5 -17.50 -13.23 8.72
N LEU A 6 -17.33 -14.29 9.51
CA LEU A 6 -16.13 -15.14 9.41
C LEU A 6 -16.09 -15.88 8.07
N SER A 7 -17.25 -16.37 7.59
CA SER A 7 -17.32 -17.02 6.28
C SER A 7 -17.02 -16.06 5.13
N VAL A 8 -17.47 -14.80 5.24
CA VAL A 8 -17.20 -13.77 4.25
C VAL A 8 -15.71 -13.45 4.22
N ILE A 9 -15.07 -13.26 5.38
CA ILE A 9 -13.62 -13.03 5.46
C ILE A 9 -12.83 -14.21 4.87
N SER A 10 -13.21 -15.45 5.19
CA SER A 10 -12.55 -16.64 4.63
C SER A 10 -12.68 -16.71 3.11
N ARG A 11 -13.86 -16.39 2.56
CA ARG A 11 -14.10 -16.37 1.11
C ARG A 11 -13.29 -15.25 0.44
N PHE A 12 -13.24 -14.06 1.04
CA PHE A 12 -12.41 -12.97 0.54
C PHE A 12 -10.92 -13.30 0.56
N LEU A 13 -10.44 -13.96 1.63
CA LEU A 13 -9.04 -14.38 1.71
C LEU A 13 -8.71 -15.43 0.64
N GLU A 14 -9.56 -16.44 0.46
CA GLU A 14 -9.37 -17.51 -0.53
C GLU A 14 -9.33 -16.95 -1.97
N GLU A 15 -10.28 -16.08 -2.31
CA GLU A 15 -10.35 -15.36 -3.58
C GLU A 15 -9.11 -14.46 -3.76
N TYR A 16 -8.72 -13.72 -2.71
CA TYR A 16 -7.55 -12.84 -2.74
C TYR A 16 -6.26 -13.62 -3.01
N THR A 17 -6.07 -14.78 -2.36
CA THR A 17 -4.90 -15.63 -2.60
C THR A 17 -4.88 -16.27 -3.98
N THR A 18 -6.04 -16.56 -4.57
CA THR A 18 -6.14 -17.25 -5.87
C THR A 18 -5.95 -16.28 -7.03
N THR A 19 -6.55 -15.10 -6.93
CA THR A 19 -6.65 -14.14 -8.04
C THR A 19 -5.47 -13.18 -8.10
N THR A 20 -4.76 -12.98 -6.98
CA THR A 20 -3.66 -11.99 -6.88
C THR A 20 -2.29 -12.59 -7.23
N PRO A 21 -1.53 -12.00 -8.18
CA PRO A 21 -0.18 -12.44 -8.52
C PRO A 21 0.79 -12.36 -7.34
N THR A 22 1.77 -13.26 -7.25
CA THR A 22 2.77 -13.31 -6.17
C THR A 22 3.49 -11.97 -5.96
N ARG A 23 3.72 -11.20 -7.03
CA ARG A 23 4.34 -9.87 -6.95
C ARG A 23 3.48 -8.85 -6.21
N LEU A 24 2.16 -8.87 -6.40
CA LEU A 24 1.24 -8.01 -5.66
C LEU A 24 1.16 -8.42 -4.19
N LYS A 25 1.20 -9.73 -3.89
CA LYS A 25 1.23 -10.22 -2.49
C LYS A 25 2.45 -9.73 -1.73
N VAL A 26 3.62 -9.65 -2.38
CA VAL A 26 4.84 -9.10 -1.76
C VAL A 26 4.67 -7.60 -1.44
N VAL A 27 4.08 -6.83 -2.36
CA VAL A 27 3.80 -5.40 -2.12
C VAL A 27 2.79 -5.22 -0.99
N ASP A 28 1.78 -6.08 -0.91
CA ASP A 28 0.78 -6.03 0.15
C ASP A 28 1.36 -6.42 1.53
N ALA A 29 2.24 -7.42 1.58
CA ALA A 29 3.00 -7.77 2.77
C ALA A 29 3.93 -6.62 3.21
N TYR A 30 4.55 -5.93 2.26
CA TYR A 30 5.36 -4.73 2.54
C TYR A 30 4.51 -3.57 3.08
N LEU A 31 3.34 -3.32 2.51
CA LEU A 31 2.38 -2.31 3.02
C LEU A 31 1.96 -2.62 4.46
N LEU A 32 1.67 -3.89 4.76
CA LEU A 32 1.31 -4.35 6.09
C LEU A 32 2.47 -4.15 7.09
N TYR A 33 3.70 -4.47 6.68
CA TYR A 33 4.91 -4.22 7.48
C TYR A 33 5.09 -2.73 7.81
N ILE A 34 4.94 -1.84 6.83
CA ILE A 34 5.06 -0.39 7.05
C ILE A 34 3.97 0.10 8.01
N LEU A 35 2.74 -0.38 7.84
CA LEU A 35 1.61 0.01 8.68
C LEU A 35 1.83 -0.43 10.14
N LEU A 36 2.29 -1.66 10.36
CA LEU A 36 2.68 -2.15 11.69
C LEU A 36 3.83 -1.32 12.27
N THR A 37 4.85 -1.01 11.47
CA THR A 37 5.99 -0.20 11.91
C THR A 37 5.54 1.18 12.35
N GLY A 38 4.68 1.86 11.57
CA GLY A 38 4.11 3.16 11.93
C GLY A 38 3.25 3.12 13.19
N ALA A 39 2.44 2.06 13.36
CA ALA A 39 1.64 1.85 14.56
C ALA A 39 2.49 1.59 15.81
N LEU A 40 3.56 0.79 15.69
CA LEU A 40 4.52 0.55 16.76
C LEU A 40 5.29 1.81 17.12
N GLN A 41 5.72 2.60 16.12
CA GLN A 41 6.36 3.90 16.33
C GLN A 41 5.44 4.83 17.13
N PHE A 42 4.16 4.88 16.73
CA PHE A 42 3.14 5.71 17.38
C PHE A 42 2.86 5.26 18.82
N LEU A 43 2.73 3.95 19.04
CA LEU A 43 2.55 3.37 20.37
C LEU A 43 3.75 3.63 21.28
N TYR A 44 4.97 3.50 20.76
CA TYR A 44 6.20 3.80 21.50
C TYR A 44 6.25 5.28 21.91
N CYS A 45 5.89 6.19 21.00
CA CYS A 45 5.81 7.62 21.27
C CYS A 45 4.78 7.95 22.35
N LEU A 46 3.63 7.26 22.36
CA LEU A 46 2.60 7.40 23.40
C LEU A 46 3.06 6.89 24.77
N LEU A 47 3.84 5.80 24.82
CA LEU A 47 4.27 5.16 26.05
C LEU A 47 5.50 5.82 26.70
N VAL A 48 6.51 6.18 25.89
CA VAL A 48 7.82 6.69 26.36
C VAL A 48 7.91 8.22 26.28
N GLY A 49 7.04 8.86 25.48
CA GLY A 49 7.02 10.31 25.26
C GLY A 49 7.66 10.75 23.95
N THR A 50 7.52 12.04 23.63
CA THR A 50 7.84 12.64 22.31
C THR A 50 9.28 13.16 22.20
N PHE A 51 10.21 12.70 23.03
CA PHE A 51 11.59 13.17 23.03
C PHE A 51 12.49 12.15 22.27
N PRO A 52 13.03 12.44 21.06
CA PRO A 52 12.97 13.67 20.25
C PRO A 52 11.89 13.67 19.14
N PHE A 53 11.06 14.72 19.10
CA PHE A 53 9.88 14.81 18.22
C PHE A 53 10.22 14.78 16.73
N ASN A 54 11.33 15.43 16.33
CA ASN A 54 11.74 15.49 14.92
C ASN A 54 12.16 14.11 14.37
N SER A 55 12.80 13.26 15.17
CA SER A 55 13.19 11.92 14.73
C SER A 55 11.98 10.99 14.64
N PHE A 56 11.02 11.12 15.56
CA PHE A 56 9.74 10.42 15.48
C PHE A 56 8.95 10.83 14.24
N LEU A 57 8.80 12.14 14.01
CA LEU A 57 8.08 12.68 12.87
C LEU A 57 8.74 12.28 11.55
N SER A 58 10.07 12.36 11.46
CA SER A 58 10.82 11.91 10.27
C SER A 58 10.63 10.41 10.00
N GLY A 59 10.72 9.57 11.04
CA GLY A 59 10.49 8.13 10.91
C GLY A 59 9.05 7.79 10.49
N PHE A 60 8.07 8.47 11.09
CA PHE A 60 6.66 8.29 10.75
C PHE A 60 6.35 8.73 9.31
N ILE A 61 6.79 9.92 8.91
CA ILE A 61 6.57 10.44 7.56
C ILE A 61 7.31 9.59 6.50
N SER A 62 8.49 9.04 6.81
CA SER A 62 9.18 8.11 5.93
C SER A 62 8.39 6.81 5.71
N CYS A 63 7.74 6.29 6.77
CA CYS A 63 6.82 5.15 6.65
C CYS A 63 5.62 5.51 5.76
N VAL A 64 4.96 6.65 6.00
CA VAL A 64 3.81 7.10 5.19
C VAL A 64 4.21 7.30 3.72
N GLY A 65 5.36 7.94 3.45
CA GLY A 65 5.86 8.13 2.08
C GLY A 65 6.13 6.81 1.37
N SER A 66 6.76 5.86 2.05
CA SER A 66 7.01 4.51 1.52
C SER A 66 5.72 3.74 1.25
N PHE A 67 4.69 3.92 2.09
CA PHE A 67 3.37 3.34 1.90
C PHE A 67 2.71 3.88 0.63
N ILE A 68 2.68 5.21 0.46
CA ILE A 68 2.09 5.85 -0.72
C ILE A 68 2.78 5.36 -2.00
N LEU A 69 4.12 5.34 -2.02
CA LEU A 69 4.87 4.85 -3.18
C LEU A 69 4.57 3.38 -3.50
N ALA A 70 4.44 2.52 -2.48
CA ALA A 70 4.08 1.12 -2.66
C ALA A 70 2.65 0.95 -3.19
N VAL A 71 1.69 1.77 -2.75
CA VAL A 71 0.33 1.79 -3.32
C VAL A 71 0.35 2.25 -4.78
N CYS A 72 1.07 3.32 -5.09
CA CYS A 72 1.24 3.80 -6.47
C CYS A 72 1.86 2.71 -7.36
N LEU A 73 2.88 2.01 -6.86
CA LEU A 73 3.49 0.89 -7.57
C LEU A 73 2.48 -0.25 -7.76
N ARG A 74 1.70 -0.61 -6.73
CA ARG A 74 0.66 -1.65 -6.81
C ARG A 74 -0.36 -1.35 -7.93
N ILE A 75 -0.77 -0.10 -8.06
CA ILE A 75 -1.70 0.33 -9.12
C ILE A 75 -1.03 0.24 -10.50
N GLN A 76 0.23 0.67 -10.62
CA GLN A 76 0.99 0.62 -11.88
C GLN A 76 1.31 -0.80 -12.36
N ILE A 77 1.64 -1.71 -11.43
CA ILE A 77 1.98 -3.11 -11.78
C ILE A 77 0.74 -3.98 -12.00
N ASN A 78 -0.45 -3.51 -11.62
CA ASN A 78 -1.68 -4.27 -11.81
C ASN A 78 -1.97 -4.39 -13.33
N PRO A 79 -1.94 -5.61 -13.91
CA PRO A 79 -2.12 -5.80 -15.34
C PRO A 79 -3.47 -5.29 -15.86
N GLN A 80 -4.50 -5.19 -15.00
CA GLN A 80 -5.81 -4.64 -15.34
C GLN A 80 -5.77 -3.13 -15.61
N ASN A 81 -4.78 -2.41 -15.07
CA ASN A 81 -4.64 -0.96 -15.26
C ASN A 81 -3.75 -0.59 -16.46
N LYS A 82 -3.25 -1.58 -17.22
CA LYS A 82 -2.34 -1.33 -18.36
C LYS A 82 -2.96 -0.45 -19.44
N GLY A 83 -4.27 -0.55 -19.67
CA GLY A 83 -4.98 0.26 -20.67
C GLY A 83 -4.95 1.76 -20.35
N ASP A 84 -5.24 2.13 -19.09
CA ASP A 84 -5.27 3.53 -18.66
C ASP A 84 -3.89 4.18 -18.64
N PHE A 85 -2.85 3.43 -18.23
CA PHE A 85 -1.47 3.95 -18.28
C PHE A 85 -0.97 4.13 -19.71
N PHE A 86 -1.35 3.23 -20.63
CA PHE A 86 -0.98 3.37 -22.04
C PHE A 86 -1.70 4.57 -22.68
N SER A 87 -2.98 4.80 -22.39
CA SER A 87 -3.69 6.01 -22.86
C SER A 87 -3.10 7.31 -22.30
N GLN A 88 -2.69 7.33 -21.03
CA GLN A 88 -2.02 8.50 -20.44
C GLN A 88 -0.63 8.75 -21.03
N GLU A 89 0.17 7.71 -21.27
CA GLU A 89 1.48 7.83 -21.93
C GLU A 89 1.34 8.31 -23.39
N ASN A 90 0.37 7.78 -24.14
CA ASN A 90 0.13 8.19 -25.53
C ASN A 90 -0.44 9.62 -25.62
N LEU A 91 -1.26 10.07 -24.66
CA LEU A 91 -1.73 11.45 -24.61
C LEU A 91 -0.61 12.42 -24.21
N LYS A 92 0.29 12.03 -23.30
CA LYS A 92 1.45 12.85 -22.90
C LYS A 92 2.55 12.89 -23.96
N ARG A 93 2.57 11.94 -24.90
CA ARG A 93 3.40 11.96 -26.12
C ARG A 93 2.74 12.67 -27.30
N SER A 94 1.49 13.15 -27.17
CA SER A 94 0.87 13.94 -28.23
C SER A 94 1.64 15.27 -28.36
N PRO A 95 2.13 15.60 -29.57
CA PRO A 95 3.21 16.55 -29.78
C PRO A 95 2.80 18.00 -29.44
N GLU A 96 3.43 18.57 -28.42
CA GLU A 96 3.72 20.02 -28.35
C GLU A 96 5.08 20.33 -29.01
N ASP A 97 5.53 19.48 -29.95
CA ASP A 97 6.74 19.64 -30.76
C ASP A 97 6.38 19.87 -32.25
N ILE A 98 5.52 20.86 -32.55
CA ILE A 98 5.39 21.48 -33.89
C ILE A 98 5.37 22.99 -33.72
#